data_AF-A0A3B8HT56-F1
#
_entry.id   AF-A0A3B8HT56-F1
#
_cell.length_a   1.000
_cell.length_b   1.000
_cell.length_c   1.000
_cell.angle_alpha   90.00
_cell.angle_beta   90.00
_cell.angle_gamma   90.00
#
_symmetry.space_group_name_H-M   'P 1'
#
loop_
_entity.id
_entity.type
_entity.pdbx_description
1 polymer ?
#
loop_
_entity_poly.entity_id
_entity_poly.type
_entity_poly.pdbx_seq_one_letter_code
_entity_poly.pdbx_strand_id
1 'polypeptide(L)'
;MLNKDYLIKAVDGDQQVRLILSHTTGAVQEAHQRHQTSATASAAMGRVLTAALMMGSDLKGDKDTLTVRIDGGGISGPIVATADAHG
;
A
#
# COMPACT_ATOMS: atom_id res chain seq x y z
N MET A 1 -13.13 -1.13 -18.01
CA MET A 1 -12.75 -1.28 -16.59
C MET A 1 -11.52 -0.44 -16.34
N LEU A 2 -11.48 0.34 -15.25
CA LEU A 2 -10.35 1.22 -14.91
C LEU A 2 -9.08 0.37 -14.75
N ASN A 3 -8.18 0.46 -15.73
CA ASN A 3 -6.96 -0.35 -15.82
C ASN A 3 -5.74 0.34 -15.17
N LYS A 4 -6.00 1.35 -14.33
CA LYS A 4 -5.00 2.23 -13.73
C LYS A 4 -5.21 2.23 -12.23
N ASP A 5 -4.11 2.15 -11.49
CA ASP A 5 -4.15 2.28 -10.04
C ASP A 5 -4.49 3.72 -9.63
N TYR A 6 -5.23 3.85 -8.53
CA TYR A 6 -5.67 5.15 -8.02
C TYR A 6 -5.91 5.11 -6.51
N LEU A 7 -5.84 6.28 -5.89
CA LEU A 7 -6.19 6.52 -4.51
C LEU A 7 -7.20 7.68 -4.45
N ILE A 8 -8.30 7.46 -3.75
CA ILE A 8 -9.34 8.47 -3.51
C ILE A 8 -9.38 8.77 -2.02
N LYS A 9 -9.36 10.06 -1.69
CA LYS A 9 -9.64 10.55 -0.35
C LYS A 9 -11.02 11.19 -0.35
N ALA A 10 -11.85 10.76 0.58
CA ALA A 10 -13.19 11.28 0.76
C ALA A 10 -13.41 11.65 2.23
N VAL A 11 -14.32 12.59 2.45
CA VAL A 11 -14.77 13.00 3.78
C VAL A 11 -16.30 13.04 3.74
N ASP A 12 -16.95 12.70 4.85
CA ASP A 12 -18.39 12.86 5.00
C ASP A 12 -18.79 14.35 5.03
N GLY A 13 -20.08 14.63 4.82
CA GLY A 13 -20.59 16.00 4.76
C GLY A 13 -20.35 16.80 6.04
N ASP A 14 -20.38 16.12 7.19
CA ASP A 14 -20.19 16.72 8.52
C ASP A 14 -18.71 16.77 8.96
N GLN A 15 -17.79 16.31 8.11
CA GLN A 15 -16.34 16.31 8.32
C GLN A 15 -15.85 15.55 9.57
N GLN A 16 -16.60 14.52 9.99
CA GLN A 16 -16.27 13.68 11.14
C GLN A 16 -15.57 12.38 10.74
N VAL A 17 -15.72 11.95 9.49
CA VAL A 17 -15.22 10.67 8.99
C VAL A 17 -14.43 10.87 7.71
N ARG A 18 -13.15 10.44 7.73
CA ARG A 18 -12.30 10.40 6.54
C ARG A 18 -12.17 8.97 6.02
N LEU A 19 -12.30 8.82 4.72
CA LEU A 19 -12.19 7.56 3.98
C LEU A 19 -11.03 7.65 2.99
N ILE A 20 -10.24 6.60 2.93
CA ILE A 20 -9.20 6.43 1.91
C ILE A 20 -9.47 5.12 1.21
N LEU A 21 -9.59 5.19 -0.12
CA LEU A 21 -9.88 4.06 -0.99
C LEU A 21 -8.74 3.92 -1.99
N SER A 22 -8.15 2.73 -2.07
CA SER A 22 -7.01 2.47 -2.95
C SER A 22 -7.28 1.27 -3.84
N HIS A 23 -7.06 1.45 -5.14
CA HIS A 23 -7.00 0.37 -6.11
C HIS A 23 -5.54 0.24 -6.56
N THR A 24 -4.87 -0.83 -6.15
CA THR A 24 -3.41 -1.04 -6.32
C THR A 24 -3.10 -2.34 -7.06
N THR A 25 -3.99 -2.78 -7.95
CA THR A 25 -3.85 -4.07 -8.64
C THR A 25 -2.57 -4.09 -9.48
N GLY A 26 -2.25 -2.99 -10.18
CA GLY A 26 -1.05 -2.87 -11.00
C GLY A 26 0.23 -2.93 -10.19
N ALA A 27 0.33 -2.15 -9.13
CA ALA A 27 1.49 -2.08 -8.24
C ALA A 27 1.76 -3.43 -7.55
N VAL A 28 0.71 -4.10 -7.07
CA VAL A 28 0.85 -5.44 -6.46
C VAL A 28 1.24 -6.48 -7.50
N GLN A 29 0.68 -6.41 -8.71
CA GLN A 29 1.04 -7.31 -9.80
C GLN A 29 2.49 -7.13 -10.24
N GLU A 30 2.97 -5.88 -10.33
CA GLU A 30 4.36 -5.57 -10.62
C GLU A 30 5.30 -6.12 -9.54
N ALA A 31 4.98 -5.90 -8.26
CA ALA A 31 5.75 -6.45 -7.15
C ALA A 31 5.78 -7.99 -7.21
N HIS A 32 4.65 -8.64 -7.48
CA HIS A 32 4.60 -10.09 -7.68
C HIS A 32 5.50 -10.55 -8.83
N GLN A 33 5.46 -9.87 -9.98
CA GLN A 33 6.29 -10.22 -11.15
C GLN A 33 7.80 -10.06 -10.84
N ARG A 34 8.18 -9.00 -10.11
CA ARG A 34 9.58 -8.74 -9.73
C ARG A 34 10.10 -9.75 -8.71
N HIS A 35 9.28 -10.16 -7.74
CA HIS A 35 9.69 -11.02 -6.63
C HIS A 35 9.33 -12.50 -6.81
N GLN A 36 8.55 -12.85 -7.84
CA GLN A 36 8.07 -14.21 -8.12
C GLN A 36 7.45 -14.89 -6.89
N THR A 37 6.67 -14.13 -6.13
CA THR A 37 6.07 -14.59 -4.88
C THR A 37 5.05 -15.70 -5.10
N SER A 38 4.94 -16.63 -4.16
CA SER A 38 3.81 -17.58 -4.11
C SER A 38 2.49 -16.85 -3.87
N ALA A 39 1.35 -17.49 -4.14
CA ALA A 39 0.03 -16.86 -3.98
C ALA A 39 -0.19 -16.27 -2.57
N THR A 40 0.23 -16.98 -1.52
CA THR A 40 0.11 -16.52 -0.13
C THR A 40 1.03 -15.34 0.16
N ALA A 41 2.26 -15.38 -0.36
CA ALA A 41 3.21 -14.29 -0.20
C ALA A 41 2.77 -13.04 -0.98
N SER A 42 2.21 -13.19 -2.19
CA SER A 42 1.63 -12.08 -2.96
C SER A 42 0.47 -11.42 -2.21
N ALA A 43 -0.42 -12.22 -1.60
CA ALA A 43 -1.53 -11.67 -0.83
C ALA A 43 -1.04 -10.90 0.41
N ALA A 44 -0.05 -11.42 1.13
CA ALA A 44 0.51 -10.75 2.29
C ALA A 44 1.27 -9.47 1.89
N MET A 45 2.17 -9.56 0.91
CA MET A 45 2.92 -8.43 0.36
C MET A 45 1.99 -7.35 -0.19
N GLY A 46 0.94 -7.74 -0.93
CA GLY A 46 -0.01 -6.81 -1.50
C GLY A 46 -0.76 -6.01 -0.44
N ARG A 47 -1.22 -6.65 0.64
CA ARG A 47 -1.88 -5.96 1.75
C ARG A 47 -0.97 -4.92 2.41
N VAL A 48 0.31 -5.27 2.62
CA VAL A 48 1.30 -4.37 3.23
C VAL A 48 1.63 -3.21 2.29
N LEU A 49 1.79 -3.47 0.99
CA LEU A 49 2.05 -2.44 -0.02
C LEU A 49 0.89 -1.45 -0.11
N THR A 50 -0.36 -1.93 -0.21
CA THR A 50 -1.54 -1.06 -0.23
C THR A 50 -1.66 -0.24 1.04
N ALA A 51 -1.41 -0.83 2.21
CA ALA A 51 -1.45 -0.11 3.48
C ALA A 51 -0.36 0.98 3.55
N ALA A 52 0.86 0.69 3.09
CA ALA A 52 1.94 1.66 3.03
C ALA A 52 1.58 2.83 2.10
N LEU A 53 1.01 2.58 0.92
CA LEU A 53 0.55 3.61 -0.02
C LEU A 53 -0.53 4.51 0.59
N MET A 54 -1.52 3.92 1.29
CA MET A 54 -2.56 4.67 1.98
C MET A 54 -1.97 5.61 3.03
N MET A 55 -1.05 5.10 3.87
CA MET A 55 -0.41 5.90 4.92
C MET A 55 0.58 6.93 4.36
N GLY A 56 1.32 6.59 3.31
CA GLY A 56 2.25 7.47 2.60
C GLY A 56 1.52 8.68 2.03
N SER A 57 0.35 8.46 1.43
CA SER A 57 -0.47 9.56 0.91
C SER A 57 -0.88 10.58 1.98
N ASP A 58 -0.89 10.20 3.25
CA ASP A 58 -1.27 11.06 4.39
C ASP A 58 -0.07 11.77 5.05
N LEU A 59 1.14 11.58 4.54
CA LEU A 59 2.31 12.32 4.97
C LEU A 59 2.16 13.82 4.62
N LYS A 60 2.77 14.67 5.45
CA LYS A 60 2.63 16.13 5.34
C LYS A 60 3.79 16.79 4.60
N GLY A 61 5.00 16.25 4.72
CA GLY A 61 6.16 16.75 4.01
C GLY A 61 6.32 16.06 2.66
N ASP A 62 6.57 16.83 1.60
CA ASP A 62 6.76 16.31 0.23
C ASP A 62 7.91 15.32 0.10
N LYS A 63 8.89 15.36 1.01
CA LYS A 63 10.05 14.45 1.03
C LYS A 63 9.97 13.40 2.12
N ASP A 64 8.85 13.35 2.86
CA ASP A 64 8.68 12.37 3.89
C ASP A 64 8.50 10.99 3.25
N THR A 65 9.04 9.99 3.93
CA THR A 65 8.86 8.59 3.55
C THR A 65 8.43 7.79 4.76
N LEU A 66 7.60 6.79 4.52
CA LEU A 66 7.15 5.84 5.53
C LEU A 66 7.62 4.46 5.11
N THR A 67 8.16 3.70 6.06
CA THR A 67 8.45 2.28 5.86
C THR A 67 7.63 1.44 6.84
N VAL A 68 6.85 0.51 6.29
CA VAL A 68 6.10 -0.50 7.04
C VAL A 68 6.89 -1.80 7.00
N ARG A 69 7.16 -2.38 8.18
CA ARG A 69 7.78 -3.70 8.32
C ARG A 69 6.87 -4.61 9.13
N ILE A 70 6.51 -5.75 8.54
CA ILE A 70 5.84 -6.84 9.26
C ILE A 70 6.80 -8.00 9.39
N ASP A 71 7.10 -8.37 10.62
CA ASP A 71 8.00 -9.48 10.95
C ASP A 71 7.28 -10.46 11.89
N GLY A 72 6.82 -11.58 11.35
CA GLY A 72 6.10 -12.61 12.09
C GLY A 72 6.97 -13.79 12.51
N GLY A 73 8.28 -13.77 12.24
CA GLY A 73 9.19 -14.88 12.53
C GLY A 73 8.95 -16.16 11.71
N GLY A 74 8.15 -16.08 10.65
CA GLY A 74 7.86 -17.21 9.76
C GLY A 74 8.88 -17.39 8.63
N ILE A 75 8.78 -18.52 7.92
CA ILE A 75 9.71 -18.87 6.82
C ILE A 75 9.72 -17.86 5.65
N SER A 76 8.65 -17.09 5.47
CA SER A 76 8.59 -16.04 4.45
C SER A 76 9.51 -14.86 4.74
N GLY A 77 10.05 -14.75 5.96
CA GLY A 77 10.81 -13.59 6.40
C GLY A 77 9.95 -12.33 6.58
N PRO A 78 10.58 -11.18 6.80
CA PRO A 78 9.89 -9.91 6.96
C PRO A 78 9.34 -9.39 5.63
N ILE A 79 8.16 -8.79 5.67
CA ILE A 79 7.59 -8.02 4.56
C ILE A 79 7.89 -6.54 4.82
N VAL A 80 8.51 -5.87 3.85
CA VAL A 80 8.89 -4.46 3.95
C VAL A 80 8.28 -3.71 2.76
N ALA A 81 7.56 -2.63 3.04
CA ALA A 81 7.05 -1.72 2.02
C ALA A 81 7.36 -0.27 2.41
N THR A 82 7.88 0.50 1.47
CA THR A 82 8.16 1.93 1.65
C THR A 82 7.31 2.72 0.68
N ALA A 83 6.69 3.79 1.16
CA ALA A 83 5.92 4.74 0.36
C ALA A 83 6.37 6.17 0.69
N ASP A 84 6.30 7.05 -0.30
CA ASP A 84 6.54 8.48 -0.12
C ASP A 84 5.21 9.24 0.02
N ALA A 85 5.29 10.56 0.14
CA ALA A 85 4.13 11.44 0.28
C ALA A 85 3.22 11.49 -0.97
N HIS A 86 3.68 10.94 -2.10
CA HIS A 86 2.97 10.97 -3.39
C HIS A 86 2.27 9.65 -3.72
N GLY A 87 2.38 8.64 -2.85
CA GLY A 87 1.77 7.32 -3.02
C GLY A 87 2.70 6.39 -3.76
#